data_AF-A0AAP5HGG5-F1
#
_entry.id   AF-A0AAP5HGG5-F1
#
_cell.length_a   1.000
_cell.length_b   1.000
_cell.length_c   1.000
_cell.angle_alpha   90.00
_cell.angle_beta   90.00
_cell.angle_gamma   90.00
#
_symmetry.space_group_name_H-M   'P 1'
#
loop_
_entity.id
_entity.type
_entity.pdbx_description
1 polymer ?
#
loop_
_entity_poly.entity_id
_entity_poly.type
_entity_poly.pdbx_seq_one_letter_code
_entity_poly.pdbx_strand_id
1 'polypeptide(L)'
;MAAFGMGLVPLIEIAVPATASITIASEAGSRKRPGYAKRDIGGIGIAVMERDAAIAEVTDAVSTGSHMKMAFCNANLVNVAAGNAALLRSLATFLVLADGIGVDVGSWILYGKAFPANLNGTDFFPALFAGARRPMRVALLGGRPGVADRAAANLTQRYPDHRFSVVSHGYFTAEEEPRLLDGLKTDRPDLLLVAMGNPLQEHFIADKLGPQHCSVAAGVGALFDFFADEVQRAPEFVRKARLEWIFRLWLEPRRLWRRYVLGNPAFLMRIARQYAMGGRRSG
;
A
#
# COMPACT_ATOMS: atom_id res chain seq x y z
N MET A 1 -8.70 83.53 -32.96
CA MET A 1 -9.99 82.85 -33.17
C MET A 1 -9.66 81.40 -33.46
N ALA A 2 -9.88 80.49 -32.51
CA ALA A 2 -11.08 79.61 -32.46
C ALA A 2 -11.19 78.74 -33.73
N ALA A 3 -11.38 77.43 -33.71
CA ALA A 3 -11.75 76.49 -32.67
C ALA A 3 -11.75 75.06 -33.28
N PHE A 4 -11.69 74.06 -32.41
CA PHE A 4 -12.30 72.72 -32.54
C PHE A 4 -11.76 71.66 -33.50
N GLY A 5 -11.55 70.48 -32.92
CA GLY A 5 -11.36 69.19 -33.60
C GLY A 5 -11.11 68.07 -32.58
N MET A 6 -12.12 67.73 -31.79
CA MET A 6 -12.13 66.54 -30.91
C MET A 6 -11.94 65.27 -31.73
N GLY A 7 -10.90 64.49 -31.43
CA GLY A 7 -10.73 63.12 -31.87
C GLY A 7 -10.70 62.18 -30.67
N LEU A 8 -11.82 61.53 -30.37
CA LEU A 8 -11.92 60.41 -29.45
C LEU A 8 -11.17 59.21 -30.04
N VAL A 9 -10.12 58.76 -29.36
CA VAL A 9 -9.43 57.49 -29.65
C VAL A 9 -10.32 56.36 -29.11
N PRO A 10 -10.68 55.34 -29.90
CA PRO A 10 -11.48 54.24 -29.37
C PRO A 10 -10.60 53.36 -28.46
N LEU A 11 -11.13 53.03 -27.28
CA LEU A 11 -10.64 51.93 -26.45
C LEU A 11 -10.80 50.63 -27.25
N ILE A 12 -9.69 49.99 -27.61
CA ILE A 12 -9.69 48.63 -28.13
C ILE A 12 -9.93 47.70 -26.93
N GLU A 13 -11.16 47.20 -26.80
CA GLU A 13 -11.46 46.03 -25.96
C GLU A 13 -10.71 44.82 -26.52
N ILE A 14 -9.66 44.39 -25.84
CA ILE A 14 -9.03 43.10 -26.08
C ILE A 14 -9.94 42.04 -25.46
N ALA A 15 -10.87 41.53 -26.27
CA ALA A 15 -11.59 40.31 -25.96
C ALA A 15 -10.61 39.14 -25.88
N VAL A 16 -10.43 38.59 -24.67
CA VAL A 16 -9.69 37.34 -24.45
C VAL A 16 -10.56 36.19 -24.99
N PRO A 17 -10.12 35.41 -25.99
CA PRO A 17 -10.87 34.24 -26.39
C PRO A 17 -10.78 33.19 -25.28
N ALA A 18 -11.93 32.89 -24.67
CA ALA A 18 -12.12 31.65 -23.93
C ALA A 18 -11.93 30.45 -24.88
N THR A 19 -11.64 29.29 -24.30
CA THR A 19 -11.50 27.97 -24.95
C THR A 19 -10.22 27.70 -25.75
N ALA A 20 -9.16 27.34 -25.03
CA ALA A 20 -8.21 26.34 -25.50
C ALA A 20 -8.48 25.03 -24.73
N SER A 21 -9.26 24.16 -25.36
CA SER A 21 -9.48 22.78 -24.91
C SER A 21 -8.19 21.99 -25.06
N ILE A 22 -7.41 21.88 -23.98
CA ILE A 22 -6.35 20.88 -23.90
C ILE A 22 -7.02 19.57 -23.50
N THR A 23 -7.41 18.79 -24.51
CA THR A 23 -7.75 17.37 -24.35
C THR A 23 -6.47 16.65 -23.96
N ILE A 24 -6.23 16.52 -22.65
CA ILE A 24 -5.28 15.51 -22.16
C ILE A 24 -5.91 14.16 -22.50
N ALA A 25 -5.25 13.43 -23.39
CA ALA A 25 -5.60 12.07 -23.76
C ALA A 25 -5.72 11.20 -22.49
N SER A 26 -6.98 10.94 -22.13
CA SER A 26 -7.41 9.99 -21.11
C SER A 26 -7.35 8.58 -21.72
N GLU A 27 -6.17 7.97 -21.72
CA GLU A 27 -6.01 6.53 -22.02
C GLU A 27 -5.02 5.88 -21.05
N ALA A 28 -5.30 5.97 -19.75
CA ALA A 28 -4.95 4.91 -18.83
C ALA A 28 -6.26 4.22 -18.47
N GLY A 29 -6.55 3.10 -19.14
CA GLY A 29 -7.76 2.31 -18.89
C GLY A 29 -7.92 2.04 -17.39
N SER A 30 -8.86 2.73 -16.76
CA SER A 30 -9.28 2.46 -15.38
C SER A 30 -9.94 1.09 -15.40
N ARG A 31 -9.17 0.04 -15.08
CA ARG A 31 -9.73 -1.31 -14.89
C ARG A 31 -10.85 -1.20 -13.86
N LYS A 32 -12.08 -1.58 -14.24
CA LYS A 32 -13.13 -1.94 -13.27
C LYS A 32 -12.55 -3.10 -12.45
N ARG A 33 -12.07 -2.81 -11.25
CA ARG A 33 -11.55 -3.83 -10.32
C ARG A 33 -12.59 -4.95 -10.22
N PRO A 34 -12.20 -6.23 -10.25
CA PRO A 34 -13.14 -7.30 -9.98
C PRO A 34 -13.85 -6.98 -8.66
N GLY A 35 -15.17 -7.15 -8.65
CA GLY A 35 -15.98 -6.83 -7.49
C GLY A 35 -15.71 -7.83 -6.37
N TYR A 36 -14.76 -7.52 -5.49
CA TYR A 36 -14.64 -8.20 -4.21
C TYR A 36 -15.39 -7.40 -3.14
N ALA A 37 -16.04 -8.11 -2.21
CA ALA A 37 -16.64 -7.48 -1.06
C ALA A 37 -15.56 -6.82 -0.19
N LYS A 38 -15.92 -5.74 0.49
CA LYS A 38 -15.06 -5.07 1.46
C LYS A 38 -15.73 -5.04 2.82
N ARG A 39 -14.95 -5.20 3.89
CA ARG A 39 -15.37 -4.96 5.27
C ARG A 39 -14.65 -3.73 5.78
N ASP A 40 -15.42 -2.79 6.30
CA ASP A 40 -14.91 -1.60 6.97
C ASP A 40 -14.49 -1.98 8.40
N ILE A 41 -13.19 -1.90 8.66
CA ILE A 41 -12.56 -2.11 9.98
C ILE A 41 -11.86 -0.81 10.37
N GLY A 42 -12.43 -0.07 11.31
CA GLY A 42 -11.90 1.20 11.80
C GLY A 42 -11.76 2.29 10.73
N GLY A 43 -12.66 2.32 9.74
CA GLY A 43 -12.65 3.27 8.61
C GLY A 43 -11.86 2.78 7.38
N ILE A 44 -11.23 1.61 7.46
CA ILE A 44 -10.45 1.04 6.36
C ILE A 44 -11.25 -0.07 5.69
N GLY A 45 -11.50 0.06 4.38
CA GLY A 45 -12.18 -0.96 3.59
C GLY A 45 -11.23 -2.11 3.19
N ILE A 46 -11.22 -3.18 3.97
CA ILE A 46 -10.39 -4.38 3.75
C ILE A 46 -11.11 -5.34 2.81
N ALA A 47 -10.40 -5.84 1.80
CA ALA A 47 -10.93 -6.80 0.85
C ALA A 47 -11.22 -8.16 1.52
N VAL A 48 -12.38 -8.74 1.22
CA VAL A 48 -12.77 -10.09 1.64
C VAL A 48 -12.36 -11.05 0.53
N MET A 49 -11.17 -11.64 0.65
CA MET A 49 -10.58 -12.47 -0.39
C MET A 49 -9.90 -13.71 0.20
N GLU A 50 -9.97 -14.81 -0.54
CA GLU A 50 -9.09 -15.96 -0.36
C GLU A 50 -7.70 -15.65 -0.92
N ARG A 51 -6.70 -16.42 -0.48
CA ARG A 51 -5.30 -16.22 -0.91
C ARG A 51 -5.13 -16.30 -2.42
N ASP A 52 -5.67 -17.34 -3.05
CA ASP A 52 -5.49 -17.56 -4.48
C ASP A 52 -6.17 -16.46 -5.31
N ALA A 53 -7.33 -15.97 -4.86
CA ALA A 53 -8.00 -14.84 -5.49
C ALA A 53 -7.18 -13.54 -5.38
N ALA A 54 -6.56 -13.29 -4.22
CA ALA A 54 -5.70 -12.13 -4.02
C ALA A 54 -4.41 -12.21 -4.87
N ILE A 55 -3.79 -13.40 -4.96
CA ILE A 55 -2.63 -13.63 -5.84
C ILE A 55 -3.01 -13.45 -7.30
N ALA A 56 -4.15 -13.99 -7.73
CA ALA A 56 -4.65 -13.84 -9.10
C ALA A 56 -4.87 -12.36 -9.45
N GLU A 57 -5.43 -11.58 -8.54
CA GLU A 57 -5.67 -10.15 -8.76
C GLU A 57 -4.38 -9.35 -8.95
N VAL A 58 -3.34 -9.64 -8.16
CA VAL A 58 -2.01 -9.03 -8.31
C VAL A 58 -1.33 -9.49 -9.59
N THR A 59 -1.40 -10.79 -9.90
CA THR A 59 -0.80 -11.37 -11.10
C THR A 59 -1.42 -10.79 -12.38
N ASP A 60 -2.73 -10.58 -12.38
CA ASP A 60 -3.43 -9.93 -13.49
C ASP A 60 -3.03 -8.46 -13.65
N ALA A 61 -2.93 -7.72 -12.54
CA ALA A 61 -2.46 -6.32 -12.60
C ALA A 61 -1.03 -6.21 -13.16
N VAL A 62 -0.14 -7.12 -12.75
CA VAL A 62 1.21 -7.25 -13.29
C VAL A 62 1.21 -7.61 -14.77
N SER A 63 0.33 -8.51 -15.20
CA SER A 63 0.29 -8.99 -16.59
C SER A 63 -0.31 -7.98 -17.56
N THR A 64 -1.29 -7.21 -17.10
CA THR A 64 -1.97 -6.17 -17.90
C THR A 64 -1.29 -4.82 -17.84
N GLY A 65 -0.29 -4.64 -16.96
CA GLY A 65 0.32 -3.34 -16.69
C GLY A 65 -0.64 -2.36 -15.99
N SER A 66 -1.73 -2.86 -15.41
CA SER A 66 -2.71 -2.05 -14.70
C SER A 66 -2.12 -1.53 -13.40
N HIS A 67 -2.16 -0.21 -13.20
CA HIS A 67 -1.61 0.37 -11.98
C HIS A 67 -2.44 0.03 -10.75
N MET A 68 -1.84 -0.64 -9.77
CA MET A 68 -2.47 -1.07 -8.52
C MET A 68 -1.64 -0.62 -7.32
N LYS A 69 -2.32 -0.07 -6.32
CA LYS A 69 -1.74 0.29 -5.01
C LYS A 69 -2.24 -0.71 -3.98
N MET A 70 -1.34 -1.26 -3.17
CA MET A 70 -1.65 -2.29 -2.18
C MET A 70 -1.15 -1.93 -0.79
N ALA A 71 -1.91 -2.33 0.22
CA ALA A 71 -1.50 -2.27 1.62
C ALA A 71 -1.98 -3.50 2.38
N PHE A 72 -1.28 -3.82 3.47
CA PHE A 72 -1.68 -4.86 4.42
C PHE A 72 -2.22 -4.21 5.69
N CYS A 73 -3.46 -4.52 6.06
CA CYS A 73 -4.10 -3.95 7.22
C CYS A 73 -4.03 -4.89 8.41
N ASN A 74 -3.31 -4.44 9.44
CA ASN A 74 -3.30 -5.02 10.77
C ASN A 74 -3.82 -4.00 11.79
N ALA A 75 -3.97 -4.42 13.05
CA ALA A 75 -4.48 -3.56 14.13
C ALA A 75 -3.70 -2.23 14.28
N ASN A 76 -2.39 -2.22 13.98
CA ASN A 76 -1.60 -0.99 14.05
C ASN A 76 -1.95 -0.01 12.95
N LEU A 77 -2.16 -0.47 11.70
CA LEU A 77 -2.57 0.43 10.62
C LEU A 77 -3.92 1.10 10.95
N VAL A 78 -4.87 0.35 11.54
CA VAL A 78 -6.14 0.91 12.02
C VAL A 78 -5.91 2.00 13.08
N ASN A 79 -5.02 1.75 14.04
CA ASN A 79 -4.70 2.75 15.07
C ASN A 79 -4.00 4.00 14.49
N VAL A 80 -3.08 3.82 13.54
CA VAL A 80 -2.35 4.92 12.89
C VAL A 80 -3.28 5.73 11.98
N ALA A 81 -4.23 5.08 11.31
CA ALA A 81 -5.24 5.75 10.49
C ALA A 81 -6.30 6.48 11.31
N ALA A 82 -6.49 6.09 12.57
CA ALA A 82 -7.45 6.75 13.44
C ALA A 82 -7.02 8.19 13.72
N GLY A 83 -7.79 9.15 13.19
CA GLY A 83 -7.48 10.58 13.27
C GLY A 83 -6.63 11.10 12.12
N ASN A 84 -6.20 10.25 11.18
CA ASN A 84 -5.50 10.67 9.97
C ASN A 84 -6.41 10.51 8.74
N ALA A 85 -7.21 11.55 8.48
CA ALA A 85 -8.15 11.56 7.36
C ALA A 85 -7.45 11.47 5.98
N ALA A 86 -6.21 11.97 5.87
CA ALA A 86 -5.44 11.85 4.63
C ALA A 86 -5.09 10.38 4.36
N LEU A 87 -4.59 9.65 5.36
CA LEU A 87 -4.28 8.23 5.22
C LEU A 87 -5.52 7.39 4.88
N LEU A 88 -6.67 7.66 5.51
CA LEU A 88 -7.92 6.96 5.18
C LEU A 88 -8.34 7.20 3.72
N ARG A 89 -8.21 8.43 3.21
CA ARG A 89 -8.46 8.74 1.79
C ARG A 89 -7.50 8.00 0.87
N SER A 90 -6.21 7.98 1.20
CA SER A 90 -5.21 7.22 0.44
C SER A 90 -5.59 5.74 0.38
N LEU A 91 -5.84 5.10 1.53
CA LEU A 91 -6.20 3.69 1.65
C LEU A 91 -7.50 3.32 0.93
N ALA A 92 -8.47 4.24 0.81
CA ALA A 92 -9.69 4.00 0.04
C ALA A 92 -9.41 3.70 -1.45
N THR A 93 -8.28 4.18 -1.98
CA THR A 93 -7.83 3.91 -3.35
C THR A 93 -7.02 2.62 -3.47
N PHE A 94 -6.68 1.94 -2.37
CA PHE A 94 -5.79 0.78 -2.38
C PHE A 94 -6.61 -0.52 -2.44
N LEU A 95 -5.98 -1.60 -2.92
CA LEU A 95 -6.35 -2.96 -2.54
C LEU A 95 -5.76 -3.22 -1.15
N VAL A 96 -6.61 -3.27 -0.14
CA VAL A 96 -6.18 -3.48 1.25
C VAL A 96 -6.45 -4.92 1.66
N LEU A 97 -5.40 -5.68 1.96
CA LEU A 97 -5.49 -7.09 2.34
C LEU A 97 -5.46 -7.26 3.87
N ALA A 98 -6.19 -8.25 4.38
CA ALA A 98 -6.23 -8.56 5.81
C ALA A 98 -4.90 -9.17 6.30
N ASP A 99 -4.30 -8.58 7.33
CA ASP A 99 -3.04 -9.04 7.92
C ASP A 99 -3.17 -9.24 9.44
N GLY A 100 -3.14 -10.50 9.86
CA GLY A 100 -3.05 -10.91 11.26
C GLY A 100 -4.37 -10.98 12.03
N ILE A 101 -4.28 -11.54 13.24
CA ILE A 101 -5.44 -11.89 14.07
C ILE A 101 -6.28 -10.69 14.54
N GLY A 102 -5.67 -9.51 14.68
CA GLY A 102 -6.37 -8.32 15.16
C GLY A 102 -7.53 -7.92 14.26
N VAL A 103 -7.32 -7.88 12.94
CA VAL A 103 -8.38 -7.54 11.99
C VAL A 103 -9.41 -8.65 11.84
N ASP A 104 -9.03 -9.92 12.04
CA ASP A 104 -9.98 -11.03 12.11
C ASP A 104 -10.92 -10.90 13.31
N VAL A 105 -10.39 -10.59 14.49
CA VAL A 105 -11.20 -10.32 15.69
C VAL A 105 -12.12 -9.12 15.44
N GLY A 106 -11.59 -8.05 14.85
CA GLY A 106 -12.40 -6.88 14.47
C GLY A 106 -13.55 -7.24 13.52
N SER A 107 -13.26 -8.06 12.51
CA SER A 107 -14.26 -8.56 11.57
C SER A 107 -15.30 -9.44 12.26
N TRP A 108 -14.88 -10.29 13.18
CA TRP A 108 -15.80 -11.16 13.93
C TRP A 108 -16.76 -10.34 14.79
N ILE A 109 -16.26 -9.32 15.51
CA ILE A 109 -17.09 -8.42 16.33
C ILE A 109 -18.10 -7.66 15.46
N LEU A 110 -17.67 -7.12 14.33
CA LEU A 110 -18.51 -6.23 13.50
C LEU A 110 -19.46 -6.98 12.56
N TYR A 111 -19.02 -8.11 12.00
CA TYR A 111 -19.70 -8.82 10.91
C TYR A 111 -20.04 -10.28 11.26
N GLY A 112 -19.64 -10.79 12.44
CA GLY A 112 -19.93 -12.16 12.89
C GLY A 112 -19.07 -13.26 12.26
N LYS A 113 -18.09 -12.92 11.42
CA LYS A 113 -17.21 -13.86 10.72
C LYS A 113 -15.81 -13.27 10.54
N ALA A 114 -14.78 -14.12 10.60
CA ALA A 114 -13.39 -13.73 10.33
C ALA A 114 -13.17 -13.47 8.82
N PHE A 115 -12.01 -12.94 8.43
CA PHE A 115 -11.64 -12.92 7.02
C PHE A 115 -11.38 -14.35 6.51
N PRO A 116 -11.57 -14.61 5.21
CA PRO A 116 -11.43 -15.96 4.66
C PRO A 116 -9.97 -16.46 4.75
N ALA A 117 -9.01 -15.56 4.54
CA ALA A 117 -7.59 -15.85 4.67
C ALA A 117 -6.84 -14.75 5.43
N ASN A 118 -5.79 -15.15 6.16
CA ASN A 118 -4.74 -14.23 6.62
C ASN A 118 -3.75 -14.03 5.47
N LEU A 119 -3.74 -12.84 4.90
CA LEU A 119 -2.94 -12.47 3.72
C LEU A 119 -1.68 -11.73 4.13
N ASN A 120 -1.07 -12.07 5.27
CA ASN A 120 0.18 -11.47 5.73
C ASN A 120 1.25 -11.49 4.62
N GLY A 121 2.04 -10.42 4.53
CA GLY A 121 3.06 -10.29 3.48
C GLY A 121 4.12 -11.41 3.49
N THR A 122 4.44 -11.94 4.68
CA THR A 122 5.45 -13.00 4.84
C THR A 122 5.05 -14.34 4.21
N ASP A 123 3.77 -14.58 3.97
CA ASP A 123 3.26 -15.76 3.27
C ASP A 123 2.73 -15.41 1.88
N PHE A 124 2.14 -14.22 1.72
CA PHE A 124 1.59 -13.75 0.45
C PHE A 124 2.63 -13.66 -0.66
N PHE A 125 3.75 -12.97 -0.43
CA PHE A 125 4.76 -12.76 -1.48
C PHE A 125 5.53 -14.04 -1.87
N PRO A 126 5.95 -14.91 -0.93
CA PRO A 126 6.47 -16.23 -1.30
C PRO A 126 5.53 -17.05 -2.17
N ALA A 127 4.22 -17.06 -1.85
CA ALA A 127 3.23 -17.76 -2.65
C ALA A 127 3.03 -17.10 -4.03
N LEU A 128 3.04 -15.76 -4.10
CA LEU A 128 2.98 -15.00 -5.35
C LEU A 128 4.17 -15.35 -6.27
N PHE A 129 5.39 -15.34 -5.74
CA PHE A 129 6.59 -15.64 -6.53
C PHE A 129 6.63 -17.12 -6.96
N ALA A 130 6.38 -18.05 -6.04
CA ALA A 130 6.35 -19.47 -6.38
C ALA A 130 5.24 -19.85 -7.39
N GLY A 131 4.12 -19.12 -7.39
CA GLY A 131 2.98 -19.36 -8.29
C GLY A 131 2.98 -18.51 -9.56
N ALA A 132 3.98 -17.64 -9.76
CA ALA A 132 4.02 -16.75 -10.91
C ALA A 132 4.23 -17.53 -12.21
N ARG A 133 3.35 -17.32 -13.20
CA ARG A 133 3.41 -17.98 -14.52
C ARG A 133 4.44 -17.35 -15.47
N ARG A 134 5.01 -16.20 -15.10
CA ARG A 134 6.04 -15.50 -15.87
C ARG A 134 7.06 -14.87 -14.92
N PRO A 135 8.31 -14.66 -15.38
CA PRO A 135 9.27 -13.81 -14.69
C PRO A 135 8.70 -12.44 -14.35
N MET A 136 8.90 -12.00 -13.10
CA MET A 136 8.56 -10.67 -12.62
C MET A 136 9.81 -9.83 -12.38
N ARG A 137 9.73 -8.53 -12.72
CA ARG A 137 10.71 -7.52 -12.32
C ARG A 137 10.25 -6.87 -11.02
N VAL A 138 10.91 -7.22 -9.92
CA VAL A 138 10.55 -6.78 -8.57
C VAL A 138 11.59 -5.79 -8.06
N ALA A 139 11.14 -4.60 -7.69
CA ALA A 139 11.98 -3.56 -7.12
C ALA A 139 11.73 -3.43 -5.61
N LEU A 140 12.78 -3.23 -4.84
CA LEU A 140 12.75 -3.08 -3.39
C LEU A 140 13.13 -1.64 -3.00
N LEU A 141 12.26 -0.97 -2.27
CA LEU A 141 12.47 0.38 -1.74
C LEU A 141 12.15 0.38 -0.24
N GLY A 142 13.11 0.73 0.62
CA GLY A 142 12.86 0.85 2.05
C GLY A 142 13.79 0.03 2.92
N GLY A 143 13.46 -0.03 4.21
CA GLY A 143 14.29 -0.64 5.24
C GLY A 143 15.51 0.21 5.63
N ARG A 144 16.30 -0.32 6.56
CA ARG A 144 17.59 0.27 6.94
C ARG A 144 18.62 0.06 5.82
N PRO A 145 19.66 0.90 5.72
CA PRO A 145 20.76 0.68 4.78
C PRO A 145 21.27 -0.77 4.80
N GLY A 146 21.37 -1.39 3.63
CA GLY A 146 21.81 -2.77 3.44
C GLY A 146 20.76 -3.87 3.64
N VAL A 147 19.59 -3.58 4.23
CA VAL A 147 18.52 -4.59 4.44
C VAL A 147 17.89 -4.98 3.10
N ALA A 148 17.57 -4.00 2.26
CA ALA A 148 16.99 -4.25 0.93
C ALA A 148 17.95 -5.04 0.04
N ASP A 149 19.26 -4.78 0.11
CA ASP A 149 20.30 -5.49 -0.65
C ASP A 149 20.37 -6.97 -0.27
N ARG A 150 20.41 -7.27 1.04
CA ARG A 150 20.36 -8.65 1.53
C ARG A 150 19.05 -9.35 1.13
N ALA A 151 17.93 -8.65 1.26
CA ALA A 151 16.63 -9.19 0.85
C ALA A 151 16.60 -9.52 -0.64
N ALA A 152 17.10 -8.65 -1.52
CA ALA A 152 17.18 -8.90 -2.95
C ALA A 152 18.11 -10.08 -3.29
N ALA A 153 19.26 -10.20 -2.63
CA ALA A 153 20.18 -11.31 -2.82
C ALA A 153 19.53 -12.66 -2.46
N ASN A 154 18.91 -12.74 -1.28
CA ASN A 154 18.21 -13.93 -0.81
C ASN A 154 17.01 -14.30 -1.69
N LEU A 155 16.23 -13.31 -2.13
CA LEU A 155 15.12 -13.52 -3.04
C LEU A 155 15.59 -14.02 -4.41
N THR A 156 16.71 -13.50 -4.93
CA THR A 156 17.30 -13.96 -6.18
C THR A 156 17.76 -15.42 -6.10
N GLN A 157 18.35 -15.82 -4.97
CA GLN A 157 18.71 -17.23 -4.75
C GLN A 157 17.48 -18.14 -4.66
N ARG A 158 16.42 -17.68 -4.00
CA ARG A 158 15.23 -18.49 -3.72
C ARG A 158 14.24 -18.57 -4.89
N TYR A 159 14.16 -17.52 -5.71
CA TYR A 159 13.24 -17.39 -6.85
C TYR A 159 14.02 -16.93 -8.09
N PRO A 160 14.88 -17.78 -8.67
CA PRO A 160 15.80 -17.40 -9.75
C PRO A 160 15.10 -16.99 -11.05
N ASP A 161 13.83 -17.38 -11.22
CA ASP A 161 13.01 -16.98 -12.38
C ASP A 161 12.53 -15.52 -12.31
N HIS A 162 12.84 -14.79 -11.24
CA HIS A 162 12.46 -13.38 -11.06
C HIS A 162 13.70 -12.50 -10.98
N ARG A 163 13.54 -11.22 -11.33
CA ARG A 163 14.59 -10.21 -11.20
C ARG A 163 14.28 -9.34 -10.01
N PHE A 164 15.16 -9.32 -9.02
CA PHE A 164 15.06 -8.44 -7.86
C PHE A 164 16.11 -7.33 -7.97
N SER A 165 15.67 -6.07 -7.87
CA SER A 165 16.55 -4.90 -7.83
C SER A 165 16.27 -4.05 -6.60
N VAL A 166 17.29 -3.36 -6.11
CA VAL A 166 17.16 -2.39 -5.01
C VAL A 166 17.12 -0.99 -5.59
N VAL A 167 16.15 -0.21 -5.17
CA VAL A 167 15.97 1.19 -5.56
C VAL A 167 16.71 2.09 -4.58
N SER A 168 16.39 1.97 -3.29
CA SER A 168 17.03 2.72 -2.21
C SER A 168 16.62 2.17 -0.84
N HIS A 169 17.34 2.57 0.21
CA HIS A 169 16.88 2.43 1.60
C HIS A 169 15.71 3.39 1.89
N GLY A 170 15.04 3.24 3.03
CA GLY A 170 13.83 4.01 3.37
C GLY A 170 14.06 5.42 3.94
N TYR A 171 15.29 5.91 3.89
CA TYR A 171 15.73 7.14 4.58
C TYR A 171 16.39 8.13 3.61
N PHE A 172 15.83 8.25 2.40
CA PHE A 172 16.29 9.20 1.39
C PHE A 172 15.77 10.62 1.69
N THR A 173 16.50 11.64 1.25
CA THR A 173 16.12 13.04 1.43
C THR A 173 15.15 13.53 0.36
N ALA A 174 14.56 14.71 0.57
CA ALA A 174 13.66 15.33 -0.41
C ALA A 174 14.38 15.66 -1.73
N GLU A 175 15.68 15.91 -1.68
CA GLU A 175 16.53 16.18 -2.84
C GLU A 175 16.87 14.91 -3.63
N GLU A 176 16.87 13.75 -2.97
CA GLU A 176 17.12 12.44 -3.59
C GLU A 176 15.85 11.85 -4.23
N GLU A 177 14.66 12.21 -3.72
CA GLU A 177 13.37 11.68 -4.19
C GLU A 177 13.15 11.84 -5.72
N PRO A 178 13.42 13.01 -6.36
CA PRO A 178 13.22 13.15 -7.81
C PRO A 178 14.04 12.16 -8.63
N ARG A 179 15.31 11.96 -8.26
CA ARG A 179 16.21 11.02 -8.96
C ARG A 179 15.72 9.58 -8.79
N LEU A 180 15.22 9.25 -7.61
CA LEU A 180 14.64 7.94 -7.33
C LEU A 180 13.39 7.68 -8.19
N LEU A 181 12.49 8.65 -8.28
CA LEU A 181 11.28 8.55 -9.10
C LEU A 181 11.62 8.43 -10.60
N ASP A 182 12.62 9.16 -11.09
CA ASP A 182 13.07 9.06 -12.48
C ASP A 182 13.74 7.70 -12.78
N GLY A 183 14.49 7.15 -11.82
CA GLY A 183 14.97 5.77 -11.89
C GLY A 183 13.83 4.76 -12.01
N LEU A 184 12.79 4.90 -11.18
CA LEU A 184 11.59 4.06 -11.25
C LEU A 184 10.85 4.18 -12.59
N LYS A 185 10.78 5.38 -13.19
CA LYS A 185 10.18 5.55 -14.52
C LYS A 185 10.96 4.84 -15.62
N THR A 186 12.29 4.88 -15.51
CA THR A 186 13.21 4.26 -16.49
C THR A 186 13.15 2.74 -16.39
N ASP A 187 13.27 2.22 -15.16
CA ASP A 187 13.26 0.78 -14.93
C ASP A 187 11.85 0.19 -15.09
N ARG A 188 10.83 0.89 -14.59
CA ARG A 188 9.42 0.49 -14.56
C ARG A 188 9.22 -0.97 -14.13
N PRO A 189 9.49 -1.33 -12.86
CA PRO A 189 9.27 -2.68 -12.34
C PRO A 189 7.80 -3.10 -12.45
N ASP A 190 7.59 -4.41 -12.56
CA ASP A 190 6.25 -5.03 -12.47
C ASP A 190 5.66 -4.83 -11.07
N LEU A 191 6.49 -5.04 -10.04
CA LEU A 191 6.12 -4.96 -8.64
C LEU A 191 7.15 -4.14 -7.86
N LEU A 192 6.72 -3.06 -7.21
CA LEU A 192 7.52 -2.25 -6.30
C LEU A 192 7.08 -2.54 -4.86
N LEU A 193 7.97 -3.10 -4.06
CA LEU A 193 7.78 -3.32 -2.63
C LEU A 193 8.33 -2.12 -1.85
N VAL A 194 7.47 -1.47 -1.05
CA VAL A 194 7.81 -0.26 -0.29
C VAL A 194 7.78 -0.56 1.21
N ALA A 195 8.95 -0.54 1.85
CA ALA A 195 9.20 -0.91 3.25
C ALA A 195 9.61 0.31 4.10
N MET A 196 8.80 1.37 4.10
CA MET A 196 9.09 2.60 4.87
C MET A 196 8.32 2.67 6.20
N GLY A 197 7.42 1.72 6.45
CA GLY A 197 6.57 1.67 7.63
C GLY A 197 5.34 2.57 7.53
N ASN A 198 4.35 2.31 8.37
CA ASN A 198 3.13 3.11 8.41
C ASN A 198 3.34 4.40 9.21
N PRO A 199 2.82 5.55 8.75
CA PRO A 199 2.01 5.77 7.54
C PRO A 199 2.81 6.21 6.30
N LEU A 200 4.14 6.34 6.42
CA LEU A 200 4.99 6.96 5.40
C LEU A 200 4.90 6.23 4.05
N GLN A 201 4.90 4.90 4.06
CA GLN A 201 4.82 4.12 2.81
C GLN A 201 3.48 4.32 2.09
N GLU A 202 2.35 4.41 2.82
CA GLU A 202 1.04 4.61 2.21
C GLU A 202 0.94 6.00 1.58
N HIS A 203 1.45 7.03 2.26
CA HIS A 203 1.52 8.38 1.70
C HIS A 203 2.42 8.44 0.47
N PHE A 204 3.63 7.87 0.54
CA PHE A 204 4.54 7.81 -0.59
C PHE A 204 3.90 7.12 -1.81
N ILE A 205 3.28 5.94 -1.61
CA ILE A 205 2.59 5.21 -2.69
C ILE A 205 1.41 6.01 -3.24
N ALA A 206 0.62 6.65 -2.37
CA ALA A 206 -0.54 7.42 -2.79
C ALA A 206 -0.15 8.66 -3.62
N ASP A 207 0.83 9.41 -3.12
CA ASP A 207 1.12 10.76 -3.58
C ASP A 207 2.17 10.81 -4.69
N LYS A 208 3.10 9.84 -4.72
CA LYS A 208 4.26 9.87 -5.62
C LYS A 208 4.23 8.81 -6.72
N LEU A 209 3.60 7.67 -6.45
CA LEU A 209 3.59 6.55 -7.38
C LEU A 209 2.35 6.54 -8.29
N GLY A 210 2.58 6.13 -9.53
CA GLY A 210 1.62 6.13 -10.63
C GLY A 210 1.99 5.10 -11.71
N PRO A 211 1.17 4.96 -12.76
CA PRO A 211 1.33 3.92 -13.80
C PRO A 211 2.68 3.94 -14.54
N GLN A 212 3.33 5.10 -14.59
CA GLN A 212 4.64 5.30 -15.18
C GLN A 212 5.78 4.72 -14.33
N HIS A 213 5.57 4.53 -13.03
CA HIS A 213 6.61 4.07 -12.10
C HIS A 213 6.61 2.55 -11.91
N CYS A 214 5.44 1.91 -11.91
CA CYS A 214 5.30 0.46 -11.77
C CYS A 214 3.87 -0.01 -12.08
N SER A 215 3.69 -1.31 -12.32
CA SER A 215 2.35 -1.91 -12.40
C SER A 215 1.73 -2.04 -11.01
N VAL A 216 2.44 -2.62 -10.03
CA VAL A 216 1.92 -2.78 -8.66
C VAL A 216 2.87 -2.15 -7.65
N ALA A 217 2.35 -1.29 -6.77
CA ALA A 217 3.07 -0.74 -5.63
C ALA A 217 2.47 -1.26 -4.32
N ALA A 218 3.26 -1.95 -3.50
CA ALA A 218 2.79 -2.57 -2.26
C ALA A 218 3.54 -2.05 -1.04
N GLY A 219 2.80 -1.48 -0.08
CA GLY A 219 3.35 -1.13 1.24
C GLY A 219 3.52 -2.39 2.09
N VAL A 220 4.75 -2.77 2.40
CA VAL A 220 5.08 -4.07 3.03
C VAL A 220 5.63 -3.98 4.46
N GLY A 221 5.88 -2.77 4.97
CA GLY A 221 6.40 -2.58 6.32
C GLY A 221 7.73 -3.33 6.54
N ALA A 222 7.81 -4.14 7.60
CA ALA A 222 9.01 -4.86 7.99
C ALA A 222 9.28 -6.15 7.19
N LEU A 223 8.67 -6.34 6.02
CA LEU A 223 8.83 -7.57 5.23
C LEU A 223 10.28 -7.84 4.84
N PHE A 224 11.07 -6.80 4.57
CA PHE A 224 12.47 -6.97 4.16
C PHE A 224 13.33 -7.58 5.26
N ASP A 225 13.04 -7.33 6.54
CA ASP A 225 13.75 -7.95 7.66
C ASP A 225 13.59 -9.50 7.63
N PHE A 226 12.47 -10.00 7.09
CA PHE A 226 12.24 -11.44 6.90
C PHE A 226 12.94 -11.99 5.67
N PHE A 227 13.01 -11.22 4.58
CA PHE A 227 13.70 -11.66 3.37
C PHE A 227 15.21 -11.56 3.49
N ALA A 228 15.73 -10.65 4.32
CA ALA A 228 17.14 -10.51 4.64
C ALA A 228 17.62 -11.49 5.73
N ASP A 229 16.76 -12.42 6.19
CA ASP A 229 17.00 -13.35 7.29
C ASP A 229 17.45 -12.68 8.61
N GLU A 230 17.11 -11.41 8.82
CA GLU A 230 17.41 -10.70 10.08
C GLU A 230 16.50 -11.14 11.22
N VAL A 231 15.26 -11.53 10.89
CA VAL A 231 14.25 -11.95 11.87
C VAL A 231 13.88 -13.40 11.60
N GLN A 232 14.14 -14.25 12.59
CA GLN A 232 13.66 -15.63 12.56
C GLN A 232 12.13 -15.64 12.54
N ARG A 233 11.54 -16.43 11.62
CA ARG A 233 10.10 -16.66 11.65
C ARG A 233 9.71 -17.44 12.90
N ALA A 234 8.50 -17.18 13.41
CA ALA A 234 7.92 -18.03 14.43
C ALA A 234 7.80 -19.49 13.91
N PRO A 235 8.05 -20.51 14.75
CA PRO A 235 7.83 -21.90 14.38
C PRO A 235 6.42 -22.17 13.84
N GLU A 236 6.26 -23.19 13.00
CA GLU A 236 4.99 -23.46 12.30
C GLU A 236 3.82 -23.65 13.26
N PHE A 237 4.03 -24.31 14.41
CA PHE A 237 2.97 -24.48 15.42
C PHE A 237 2.53 -23.14 16.03
N VAL A 238 3.44 -22.19 16.24
CA VAL A 238 3.13 -20.84 16.74
C VAL A 238 2.33 -20.05 15.70
N ARG A 239 2.71 -20.19 14.42
CA ARG A 239 2.00 -19.58 13.29
C ARG A 239 0.59 -20.15 13.13
N LYS A 240 0.44 -21.47 13.19
CA LYS A 240 -0.85 -22.17 13.18
C LYS A 240 -1.74 -21.76 14.36
N ALA A 241 -1.14 -21.55 15.53
CA ALA A 241 -1.83 -21.01 16.70
C ALA A 241 -2.14 -19.49 16.61
N ARG A 242 -1.72 -18.81 15.54
CA ARG A 242 -1.86 -17.35 15.34
C ARG A 242 -1.21 -16.51 16.45
N LEU A 243 -0.17 -17.05 17.10
CA LEU A 243 0.58 -16.41 18.19
C LEU A 243 1.89 -15.76 17.72
N GLU A 244 2.07 -15.57 16.41
CA GLU A 244 3.30 -14.99 15.86
C GLU A 244 3.60 -13.59 16.43
N TRP A 245 2.57 -12.81 16.75
CA TRP A 245 2.73 -11.51 17.39
C TRP A 245 3.36 -11.60 18.79
N ILE A 246 3.10 -12.68 19.55
CA ILE A 246 3.73 -12.94 20.85
C ILE A 246 5.20 -13.29 20.66
N PHE A 247 5.49 -14.16 19.69
CA PHE A 247 6.87 -14.52 19.36
C PHE A 247 7.70 -13.30 18.94
N ARG A 248 7.14 -12.43 18.09
CA ARG A 248 7.81 -11.17 17.72
C ARG A 248 7.99 -10.23 18.90
N LEU A 249 7.00 -10.11 19.79
CA LEU A 249 7.13 -9.30 21.01
C LEU A 249 8.25 -9.83 21.92
N TRP A 250 8.40 -11.15 22.02
CA TRP A 250 9.49 -11.76 22.78
C TRP A 250 10.87 -11.47 22.18
N LEU A 251 10.99 -11.48 20.85
CA LEU A 251 12.24 -11.14 20.16
C LEU A 251 12.58 -9.64 20.21
N GLU A 252 11.57 -8.77 20.14
CA GLU A 252 11.78 -7.31 20.07
C GLU A 252 10.92 -6.54 21.08
N PRO A 253 11.05 -6.82 22.39
CA PRO A 253 10.14 -6.29 23.40
C PRO A 253 10.18 -4.77 23.44
N ARG A 254 11.37 -4.14 23.34
CA ARG A 254 11.54 -2.69 23.35
C ARG A 254 10.87 -1.99 22.16
N ARG A 255 10.84 -2.62 20.99
CA ARG A 255 10.25 -2.05 19.76
C ARG A 255 8.74 -2.23 19.74
N LEU A 256 8.25 -3.39 20.17
CA LEU A 256 6.86 -3.81 19.93
C LEU A 256 5.93 -3.68 21.15
N TRP A 257 6.44 -3.48 22.38
CA TRP A 257 5.60 -3.43 23.57
C TRP A 257 4.51 -2.36 23.47
N ARG A 258 4.82 -1.12 23.06
CA ARG A 258 3.81 -0.05 22.93
C ARG A 258 2.74 -0.44 21.91
N ARG A 259 3.17 -1.00 20.78
CA ARG A 259 2.30 -1.41 19.69
C ARG A 259 1.30 -2.49 20.13
N TYR A 260 1.70 -3.42 21.00
CA TYR A 260 0.81 -4.50 21.43
C TYR A 260 0.08 -4.21 22.73
N VAL A 261 0.79 -3.75 23.78
CA VAL A 261 0.22 -3.54 25.11
C VAL A 261 -0.73 -2.34 25.12
N LEU A 262 -0.39 -1.25 24.44
CA LEU A 262 -1.28 -0.08 24.32
C LEU A 262 -2.10 -0.12 23.04
N GLY A 263 -1.51 -0.56 21.94
CA GLY A 263 -2.17 -0.57 20.64
C GLY A 263 -3.30 -1.60 20.53
N ASN A 264 -3.19 -2.81 21.09
CA ASN A 264 -4.27 -3.78 20.97
C ASN A 264 -5.54 -3.35 21.75
N PRO A 265 -5.47 -2.85 22.99
CA PRO A 265 -6.64 -2.26 23.67
C PRO A 265 -7.21 -1.06 22.92
N ALA A 266 -6.34 -0.18 22.41
CA ALA A 266 -6.74 0.98 21.61
C ALA A 266 -7.51 0.57 20.34
N PHE A 267 -7.07 -0.51 19.68
CA PHE A 267 -7.75 -1.09 18.54
C PHE A 267 -9.13 -1.66 18.93
N LEU A 268 -9.19 -2.49 19.97
CA LEU A 268 -10.45 -3.09 20.43
C LEU A 268 -11.48 -2.03 20.85
N MET A 269 -11.07 -0.96 21.52
CA MET A 269 -11.95 0.16 21.86
C MET A 269 -12.51 0.84 20.61
N ARG A 270 -11.70 0.99 19.54
CA ARG A 270 -12.17 1.57 18.26
C ARG A 270 -13.20 0.67 17.59
N ILE A 271 -12.95 -0.64 17.57
CA ILE A 271 -13.91 -1.61 17.03
C ILE A 271 -15.20 -1.60 17.85
N ALA A 272 -15.12 -1.58 19.18
CA ALA A 272 -16.29 -1.51 20.05
C ALA A 272 -17.10 -0.22 19.83
N ARG A 273 -16.42 0.93 19.66
CA ARG A 273 -17.08 2.20 19.30
C ARG A 273 -17.74 2.12 17.93
N GLN A 274 -17.06 1.57 16.92
CA GLN A 274 -17.63 1.38 15.59
C GLN A 274 -18.87 0.47 15.63
N TYR A 275 -18.83 -0.60 16.41
CA TYR A 275 -19.97 -1.49 16.63
C TYR A 275 -21.15 -0.73 17.27
N ALA A 276 -20.90 0.04 18.33
CA ALA A 276 -21.92 0.80 19.03
C ALA A 276 -22.56 1.89 18.16
N MET A 277 -21.77 2.59 17.34
CA MET A 277 -22.26 3.65 16.44
C MET A 277 -22.93 3.10 15.18
N GLY A 278 -22.63 1.86 14.80
CA GLY A 278 -22.93 1.34 13.47
C GLY A 278 -23.75 0.06 13.41
N GLY A 279 -24.19 -0.51 14.55
CA GLY A 279 -25.09 -1.66 14.69
C GLY A 279 -24.90 -2.79 13.68
N ARG A 280 -24.25 -3.91 14.07
CA ARG A 280 -23.94 -5.12 13.29
C ARG A 280 -24.35 -5.07 11.80
N ARG A 281 -23.43 -4.66 10.93
CA ARG A 281 -23.67 -4.60 9.48
C ARG A 281 -23.78 -6.04 8.96
N SER A 282 -25.00 -6.47 8.62
CA SER A 282 -25.24 -7.72 7.88
C SER A 282 -24.47 -7.65 6.56
N GLY A 283 -23.46 -8.50 6.39
CA GLY A 283 -22.60 -8.53 5.22
C GLY A 283 -22.67 -9.83 4.45
#